data_AF-A0A7C2GE88-F1
#
_entry.id   AF-A0A7C2GE88-F1
#
_cell.length_a   1.000
_cell.length_b   1.000
_cell.length_c   1.000
_cell.angle_alpha   90.00
_cell.angle_beta   90.00
_cell.angle_gamma   90.00
#
_symmetry.space_group_name_H-M   'P 1'
#
loop_
_entity.id
_entity.type
_entity.pdbx_description
1 polymer ?
#
loop_
_entity_poly.entity_id
_entity_poly.type
_entity_poly.pdbx_seq_one_letter_code
_entity_poly.pdbx_strand_id
1 'polypeptide(L)'
;MNLKKNRPFLSWGWFLLFLALFFSFLPSFLSPASHRGQANEACTSAVIAGWATPDGRPILWKNRDIEIADNKIVFLQEGPLKALALVNADSTTSVWMGVNEAGLAIINTASEDLEGSSSSQNGSFQKKALLNCRTVDEFEELLSQTNSSGRATKANYGVIDATGAAAYFETGNRSYTRFDVGSSGFLVRTNFAFTGDGSGTGRFRYERAYQLIGEAVSSRAISPEFILRHVARDLVNDVLNPYPLPYPFGQDGLPAGYIRTANSINRYRTRSAVVFQGVKAGEEPKMITMWVMLGEPVCTIALPLWLMAEKVPPELDGLTTAAFCDAALIKKDLCYPLRTSPEYLNTAILDDGRGRGLFSYTFAIEDWVFRKTQETLARWRLEKPTSSQISLFQNEITSLAYACFLACSKPNDDLPAPRNFSVKVGENRSLFMKESVHFLSWEPPAGFISPGGYRIYDVSRGERQLLAELKATSLYYWRRNIDPTRSYIYAVLAVDSQGKEGNPAVIRIPGSTLFLSQSWEISGVQSR
;
A
#
# COMPACT_ATOMS: atom_id res chain seq x y z
N MET A 1 -60.87 -17.42 -59.60
CA MET A 1 -61.06 -17.97 -60.96
C MET A 1 -59.66 -18.13 -61.57
N ASN A 2 -59.15 -19.38 -61.62
CA ASN A 2 -58.14 -19.97 -62.53
C ASN A 2 -56.99 -19.08 -63.08
N LEU A 3 -55.68 -19.38 -62.98
CA LEU A 3 -54.91 -20.63 -63.21
C LEU A 3 -53.46 -20.49 -62.65
N LYS A 4 -52.94 -21.47 -61.89
CA LYS A 4 -51.89 -22.49 -62.24
C LYS A 4 -50.54 -21.93 -62.73
N LYS A 5 -49.43 -22.07 -61.97
CA LYS A 5 -48.50 -23.22 -61.73
C LYS A 5 -47.21 -23.05 -62.54
N ASN A 6 -46.05 -23.03 -61.87
CA ASN A 6 -45.01 -24.05 -62.01
C ASN A 6 -43.85 -23.85 -61.00
N ARG A 7 -43.60 -24.91 -60.22
CA ARG A 7 -42.33 -25.29 -59.55
C ARG A 7 -41.51 -26.13 -60.56
N PRO A 8 -40.17 -26.33 -60.48
CA PRO A 8 -39.53 -27.03 -59.35
C PRO A 8 -38.04 -26.75 -59.00
N PHE A 9 -37.70 -27.15 -57.77
CA PHE A 9 -36.46 -27.80 -57.26
C PHE A 9 -35.06 -27.34 -57.73
N LEU A 10 -34.16 -27.09 -56.75
CA LEU A 10 -32.80 -27.66 -56.64
C LEU A 10 -32.20 -27.25 -55.25
N SER A 11 -32.04 -28.20 -54.32
CA SER A 11 -30.80 -28.90 -53.92
C SER A 11 -29.81 -28.11 -53.06
N TRP A 12 -29.64 -28.56 -51.82
CA TRP A 12 -28.60 -28.17 -50.86
C TRP A 12 -27.20 -28.35 -51.46
N GLY A 13 -26.47 -27.27 -51.68
CA GLY A 13 -25.07 -27.34 -52.13
C GLY A 13 -24.31 -26.02 -52.15
N TRP A 14 -24.80 -24.97 -51.50
CA TRP A 14 -24.23 -23.61 -51.66
C TRP A 14 -24.01 -22.83 -50.35
N PHE A 15 -24.05 -23.49 -49.19
CA PHE A 15 -23.85 -22.78 -47.90
C PHE A 15 -22.41 -22.75 -47.38
N LEU A 16 -21.44 -23.33 -48.11
CA LEU A 16 -20.04 -23.44 -47.64
C LEU A 16 -19.00 -22.71 -48.51
N LEU A 17 -19.42 -21.89 -49.48
CA LEU A 17 -18.50 -21.20 -50.40
C LEU A 17 -18.61 -19.67 -50.40
N PHE A 18 -19.30 -19.09 -49.41
CA PHE A 18 -19.39 -17.64 -49.22
C PHE A 18 -18.59 -17.09 -48.04
N LEU A 19 -17.84 -17.94 -47.31
CA LEU A 19 -17.03 -17.52 -46.15
C LEU A 19 -15.52 -17.38 -46.44
N ALA A 20 -15.07 -17.62 -47.68
CA ALA A 20 -13.63 -17.77 -47.99
C ALA A 20 -13.02 -16.66 -48.87
N LEU A 21 -13.77 -15.63 -49.29
CA LEU A 21 -13.27 -14.61 -50.24
C LEU A 21 -13.54 -13.15 -49.82
N PHE A 22 -13.68 -12.88 -48.52
CA PHE A 22 -13.79 -11.52 -47.95
C PHE A 22 -12.69 -11.20 -46.92
N PHE A 23 -11.57 -11.92 -46.95
CA PHE A 23 -10.35 -11.62 -46.21
C PHE A 23 -9.15 -11.55 -47.16
N SER A 24 -9.18 -10.59 -48.07
CA SER A 24 -8.04 -10.20 -48.88
C SER A 24 -8.23 -8.74 -49.24
N PHE A 25 -7.27 -7.88 -48.90
CA PHE A 25 -7.33 -6.40 -48.93
C PHE A 25 -7.87 -5.74 -47.65
N LEU A 26 -7.13 -5.88 -46.55
CA LEU A 26 -6.93 -4.75 -45.63
C LEU A 26 -5.47 -4.30 -45.75
N PRO A 27 -5.19 -2.99 -45.86
CA PRO A 27 -3.83 -2.50 -45.74
C PRO A 27 -3.33 -2.78 -44.33
N SER A 28 -2.16 -3.40 -44.24
CA SER A 28 -1.41 -3.61 -43.02
C SER A 28 -1.04 -2.25 -42.41
N PHE A 29 -1.96 -1.66 -41.65
CA PHE A 29 -1.59 -0.75 -40.59
C PHE A 29 -0.85 -1.60 -39.55
N LEU A 30 0.47 -1.67 -39.73
CA LEU A 30 1.40 -1.92 -38.65
C LEU A 30 1.08 -0.88 -37.58
N SER A 31 0.23 -1.26 -36.62
CA SER A 31 0.27 -0.65 -35.30
C SER A 31 1.75 -0.65 -34.92
N PRO A 32 2.35 0.51 -34.58
CA PRO A 32 3.68 0.49 -34.05
C PRO A 32 3.60 -0.47 -32.86
N ALA A 33 4.49 -1.46 -32.86
CA ALA A 33 4.77 -2.21 -31.65
C ALA A 33 4.86 -1.16 -30.55
N SER A 34 3.90 -1.17 -29.63
CA SER A 34 4.03 -0.37 -28.44
C SER A 34 5.30 -0.90 -27.82
N HIS A 35 6.40 -0.15 -27.95
CA HIS A 35 7.43 -0.17 -26.95
C HIS A 35 6.65 -0.09 -25.65
N ARG A 36 6.57 -1.21 -24.91
CA ARG A 36 6.21 -1.17 -23.50
C ARG A 36 7.23 -0.23 -22.91
N GLY A 37 6.87 1.04 -22.84
CA GLY A 37 7.66 2.08 -22.22
C GLY A 37 7.97 1.54 -20.85
N GLN A 38 9.25 1.33 -20.62
CA GLN A 38 9.79 0.91 -19.35
C GLN A 38 9.17 1.83 -18.30
N ALA A 39 8.36 1.27 -17.38
CA ALA A 39 7.81 2.05 -16.30
C ALA A 39 9.00 2.66 -15.55
N ASN A 40 9.10 3.99 -15.57
CA ASN A 40 10.30 4.70 -15.12
C ASN A 40 10.36 4.61 -13.58
N GLU A 41 11.09 3.63 -13.04
CA GLU A 41 11.25 3.39 -11.60
C GLU A 41 12.23 4.41 -11.01
N ALA A 42 11.80 5.22 -10.05
CA ALA A 42 12.56 6.36 -9.55
C ALA A 42 12.80 6.33 -8.02
N CYS A 43 13.14 5.16 -7.46
CA CYS A 43 13.12 4.88 -6.03
C CYS A 43 14.19 5.63 -5.20
N THR A 44 13.96 5.73 -3.89
CA THR A 44 14.92 6.21 -2.87
C THR A 44 15.09 5.14 -1.80
N SER A 45 16.32 4.88 -1.36
CA SER A 45 16.58 3.82 -0.38
C SER A 45 17.78 4.09 0.51
N ALA A 46 17.84 3.40 1.65
CA ALA A 46 19.01 3.38 2.51
C ALA A 46 19.23 2.04 3.21
N VAL A 47 20.48 1.79 3.58
CA VAL A 47 20.94 0.71 4.46
C VAL A 47 21.63 1.37 5.66
N ILE A 48 21.25 1.01 6.88
CA ILE A 48 21.81 1.51 8.14
C ILE A 48 22.34 0.32 8.93
N ALA A 49 23.60 0.36 9.35
CA ALA A 49 24.22 -0.71 10.12
C ALA A 49 23.68 -0.77 11.56
N GLY A 50 23.59 -1.97 12.13
CA GLY A 50 23.02 -2.15 13.47
C GLY A 50 23.78 -1.40 14.57
N TRP A 51 25.10 -1.27 14.48
CA TRP A 51 25.89 -0.52 15.47
C TRP A 51 25.59 1.00 15.44
N ALA A 52 25.04 1.52 14.34
CA ALA A 52 24.65 2.91 14.19
C ALA A 52 23.24 3.18 14.74
N THR A 53 22.43 2.13 14.97
CA THR A 53 21.08 2.27 15.51
C THR A 53 21.09 2.17 17.04
N PRO A 54 20.13 2.80 17.74
CA PRO A 54 20.06 2.75 19.21
C PRO A 54 19.83 1.33 19.75
N ASP A 55 19.13 0.49 19.01
CA ASP A 55 18.76 -0.85 19.47
C ASP A 55 19.70 -1.95 18.98
N GLY A 56 20.72 -1.61 18.19
CA GLY A 56 21.72 -2.54 17.67
C GLY A 56 21.28 -3.31 16.43
N ARG A 57 20.10 -3.04 15.86
CA ARG A 57 19.53 -3.80 14.73
C ARG A 57 19.69 -3.03 13.42
N PRO A 58 20.13 -3.67 12.33
CA PRO A 58 20.28 -2.99 11.05
C PRO A 58 18.90 -2.59 10.50
N ILE A 59 18.86 -1.51 9.73
CA ILE A 59 17.63 -1.01 9.11
C ILE A 59 17.82 -0.92 7.60
N LEU A 60 16.85 -1.42 6.84
CA LEU A 60 16.79 -1.34 5.38
C LEU A 60 15.51 -0.62 4.97
N TRP A 61 15.59 0.41 4.13
CA TRP A 61 14.43 1.21 3.74
C TRP A 61 14.38 1.46 2.23
N LYS A 62 13.17 1.42 1.67
CA LYS A 62 12.86 1.85 0.29
C LYS A 62 11.55 2.63 0.23
N ASN A 63 11.56 3.79 -0.43
CA ASN A 63 10.39 4.38 -1.09
C ASN A 63 10.36 3.88 -2.54
N ARG A 64 9.22 3.32 -2.96
CA ARG A 64 9.02 2.81 -4.30
C ARG A 64 8.26 3.79 -5.16
N ASP A 65 8.93 4.31 -6.19
CA ASP A 65 8.35 5.25 -7.13
C ASP A 65 8.12 4.58 -8.48
N ILE A 66 6.84 4.47 -8.88
CA ILE A 66 6.42 3.86 -10.15
C ILE A 66 5.06 4.38 -10.60
N GLU A 67 4.75 4.27 -11.89
CA GLU A 67 3.42 4.59 -12.42
C GLU A 67 2.33 3.65 -11.87
N ILE A 68 2.64 2.36 -11.70
CA ILE A 68 1.69 1.31 -11.29
C ILE A 68 1.24 1.54 -9.85
N ALA A 69 -0.02 1.92 -9.69
CA ALA A 69 -0.60 2.27 -8.40
C ALA A 69 -0.75 1.08 -7.44
N ASP A 70 -1.16 -0.09 -7.95
CA ASP A 70 -1.59 -1.20 -7.11
C ASP A 70 -0.42 -2.08 -6.67
N ASN A 71 -0.12 -2.06 -5.37
CA ASN A 71 0.89 -2.91 -4.74
C ASN A 71 0.24 -3.74 -3.63
N LYS A 72 0.77 -4.94 -3.39
CA LYS A 72 0.30 -5.84 -2.32
C LYS A 72 1.47 -6.59 -1.69
N ILE A 73 1.23 -7.14 -0.51
CA ILE A 73 2.15 -8.05 0.17
C ILE A 73 1.72 -9.50 -0.10
N VAL A 74 2.69 -10.35 -0.41
CA VAL A 74 2.46 -11.79 -0.63
C VAL A 74 3.38 -12.62 0.25
N PHE A 75 2.88 -13.79 0.64
CA PHE A 75 3.68 -14.85 1.24
C PHE A 75 4.11 -15.83 0.16
N LEU A 76 5.42 -15.88 -0.09
CA LEU A 76 6.04 -16.74 -1.09
C LEU A 76 6.54 -18.03 -0.43
N GLN A 77 6.25 -19.16 -1.08
CA GLN A 77 6.58 -20.50 -0.59
C GLN A 77 6.97 -21.46 -1.72
N GLU A 78 7.24 -20.93 -2.91
CA GLU A 78 7.59 -21.68 -4.12
C GLU A 78 9.10 -22.01 -4.22
N GLY A 79 9.93 -21.50 -3.31
CA GLY A 79 11.38 -21.71 -3.28
C GLY A 79 11.85 -22.47 -2.04
N PRO A 80 13.17 -22.73 -1.92
CA PRO A 80 13.75 -23.38 -0.75
C PRO A 80 13.66 -22.52 0.53
N LEU A 81 13.44 -21.21 0.39
CA LEU A 81 13.15 -20.29 1.48
C LEU A 81 11.76 -19.68 1.32
N LYS A 82 11.00 -19.63 2.41
CA LYS A 82 9.77 -18.83 2.52
C LYS A 82 10.11 -17.34 2.61
N ALA A 83 9.26 -16.47 2.06
CA ALA A 83 9.46 -15.02 2.11
C ALA A 83 8.17 -14.19 2.19
N LEU A 84 8.27 -13.00 2.77
CA LEU A 84 7.30 -11.90 2.61
C LEU A 84 7.85 -10.93 1.57
N ALA A 85 7.02 -10.53 0.62
CA ALA A 85 7.45 -9.63 -0.45
C ALA A 85 6.37 -8.65 -0.86
N LEU A 86 6.79 -7.44 -1.23
CA LEU A 86 5.96 -6.47 -1.93
C LEU A 86 6.07 -6.70 -3.44
N VAL A 87 4.91 -6.84 -4.09
CA VAL A 87 4.76 -7.09 -5.53
C VAL A 87 3.80 -6.07 -6.15
N ASN A 88 3.78 -5.98 -7.48
CA ASN A 88 2.66 -5.35 -8.16
C ASN A 88 1.43 -6.28 -8.02
N ALA A 89 0.23 -5.72 -7.90
CA ALA A 89 -0.93 -6.53 -7.59
C ALA A 89 -1.30 -7.56 -8.69
N ASP A 90 -0.92 -7.28 -9.93
CA ASP A 90 -1.17 -8.09 -11.14
C ASP A 90 -0.19 -9.25 -11.34
N SER A 91 0.96 -9.27 -10.65
CA SER A 91 1.98 -10.28 -10.88
C SER A 91 2.89 -10.52 -9.68
N THR A 92 3.12 -11.79 -9.37
CA THR A 92 4.12 -12.23 -8.37
C THR A 92 5.45 -12.64 -9.02
N THR A 93 5.62 -12.48 -10.33
CA THR A 93 6.84 -12.88 -11.06
C THR A 93 8.08 -12.07 -10.66
N SER A 94 7.86 -10.85 -10.18
CA SER A 94 8.89 -9.92 -9.73
C SER A 94 8.56 -9.43 -8.32
N VAL A 95 9.58 -9.26 -7.49
CA VAL A 95 9.47 -8.64 -6.16
C VAL A 95 10.25 -7.34 -6.13
N TRP A 96 9.78 -6.35 -5.37
CA TRP A 96 10.38 -5.01 -5.35
C TRP A 96 11.03 -4.66 -4.01
N MET A 97 10.73 -5.45 -2.99
CA MET A 97 11.35 -5.49 -1.65
C MET A 97 10.80 -6.71 -0.90
N GLY A 98 11.58 -7.31 -0.01
CA GLY A 98 11.11 -8.45 0.79
C GLY A 98 12.11 -8.97 1.80
N VAL A 99 11.67 -9.91 2.63
CA VAL A 99 12.46 -10.60 3.66
C VAL A 99 12.13 -12.10 3.68
N ASN A 100 13.15 -12.95 3.89
CA ASN A 100 12.99 -14.40 3.93
C ASN A 100 13.23 -15.01 5.31
N GLU A 101 13.04 -16.33 5.43
CA GLU A 101 13.14 -17.03 6.71
C GLU A 101 14.53 -17.17 7.29
N ALA A 102 15.56 -16.93 6.49
CA ALA A 102 16.93 -16.87 6.97
C ALA A 102 17.27 -15.48 7.55
N GLY A 103 16.34 -14.52 7.47
CA GLY A 103 16.53 -13.15 7.91
C GLY A 103 17.27 -12.28 6.89
N LEU A 104 17.36 -12.70 5.63
CA LEU A 104 17.84 -11.83 4.56
C LEU A 104 16.70 -10.93 4.09
N ALA A 105 16.90 -9.62 4.15
CA ALA A 105 16.02 -8.62 3.56
C ALA A 105 16.73 -7.91 2.41
N ILE A 106 16.01 -7.71 1.30
CA ILE A 106 16.55 -7.13 0.07
C ILE A 106 15.58 -6.11 -0.54
N ILE A 107 16.15 -5.02 -1.04
CA ILE A 107 15.50 -3.98 -1.82
C ILE A 107 16.33 -3.66 -3.06
N ASN A 108 15.75 -2.95 -4.02
CA ASN A 108 16.50 -2.38 -5.14
C ASN A 108 16.13 -0.92 -5.43
N THR A 109 17.00 -0.18 -6.07
CA THR A 109 16.62 0.98 -6.90
C THR A 109 17.16 0.74 -8.32
N ALA A 110 16.42 1.16 -9.34
CA ALA A 110 16.93 1.09 -10.72
C ALA A 110 18.05 2.11 -10.91
N SER A 111 19.16 1.73 -11.56
CA SER A 111 20.24 2.66 -11.89
C SER A 111 20.31 2.86 -13.39
N GLU A 112 20.21 4.10 -13.84
CA GLU A 112 20.17 4.43 -15.28
C GLU A 112 21.57 4.42 -15.93
N ASP A 113 22.60 4.60 -15.11
CA ASP A 113 24.00 4.87 -15.45
C ASP A 113 24.96 3.68 -15.28
N LEU A 114 24.46 2.53 -14.82
CA LEU A 114 25.25 1.29 -14.74
C LEU A 114 25.47 0.66 -16.13
N GLU A 115 26.53 -0.13 -16.27
CA GLU A 115 26.83 -0.80 -17.53
C GLU A 115 25.72 -1.77 -18.00
N GLY A 116 25.56 -1.86 -19.32
CA GLY A 116 24.66 -2.80 -19.98
C GLY A 116 23.38 -2.17 -20.53
N SER A 117 22.59 -2.98 -21.23
CA SER A 117 21.52 -2.51 -22.12
C SER A 117 20.10 -2.87 -21.64
N SER A 118 19.96 -3.60 -20.54
CA SER A 118 18.65 -4.06 -20.08
C SER A 118 18.55 -4.11 -18.56
N SER A 119 17.43 -3.63 -18.03
CA SER A 119 17.05 -3.69 -16.61
C SER A 119 15.71 -4.41 -16.38
N SER A 120 15.25 -5.19 -17.36
CA SER A 120 13.94 -5.85 -17.34
C SER A 120 13.79 -6.93 -16.27
N GLN A 121 14.88 -7.38 -15.65
CA GLN A 121 14.90 -8.46 -14.66
C GLN A 121 15.29 -7.99 -13.25
N ASN A 122 15.31 -6.68 -12.98
CA ASN A 122 15.65 -6.16 -11.64
C ASN A 122 14.84 -6.87 -10.52
N GLY A 123 13.51 -6.96 -10.69
CA GLY A 123 12.62 -7.56 -9.70
C GLY A 123 12.57 -9.10 -9.72
N SER A 124 12.74 -9.75 -10.87
CA SER A 124 12.77 -11.22 -10.93
C SER A 124 14.10 -11.79 -10.42
N PHE A 125 15.21 -11.09 -10.66
CA PHE A 125 16.51 -11.41 -10.05
C PHE A 125 16.46 -11.23 -8.53
N GLN A 126 15.84 -10.15 -8.05
CA GLN A 126 15.61 -9.96 -6.61
C GLN A 126 14.77 -11.10 -6.02
N LYS A 127 13.74 -11.57 -6.72
CA LYS A 127 12.93 -12.70 -6.28
C LYS A 127 13.75 -13.97 -6.16
N LYS A 128 14.63 -14.22 -7.15
CA LYS A 128 15.57 -15.35 -7.11
C LYS A 128 16.46 -15.27 -5.87
N ALA A 129 17.05 -14.11 -5.58
CA ALA A 129 17.88 -13.91 -4.39
C ALA A 129 17.08 -14.17 -3.10
N LEU A 130 15.90 -13.55 -2.98
CA LEU A 130 15.05 -13.67 -1.80
C LEU A 130 14.64 -15.12 -1.50
N LEU A 131 14.44 -15.95 -2.53
CA LEU A 131 14.03 -17.34 -2.36
C LEU A 131 15.20 -18.32 -2.18
N ASN A 132 16.45 -17.92 -2.41
CA ASN A 132 17.61 -18.85 -2.43
C ASN A 132 18.79 -18.44 -1.54
N CYS A 133 18.97 -17.15 -1.22
CA CYS A 133 20.11 -16.65 -0.45
C CYS A 133 19.72 -16.43 1.02
N ARG A 134 20.59 -16.82 1.95
CA ARG A 134 20.43 -16.68 3.40
C ARG A 134 21.18 -15.49 3.98
N THR A 135 22.25 -15.06 3.33
CA THR A 135 23.16 -14.01 3.81
C THR A 135 23.52 -13.04 2.68
N VAL A 136 24.05 -11.87 3.07
CA VAL A 136 24.64 -10.86 2.17
C VAL A 136 25.73 -11.49 1.31
N ASP A 137 26.56 -12.37 1.87
CA ASP A 137 27.63 -13.04 1.15
C ASP A 137 27.10 -14.08 0.14
N GLU A 138 26.04 -14.83 0.48
CA GLU A 138 25.39 -15.73 -0.49
C GLU A 138 24.74 -14.95 -1.65
N PHE A 139 24.27 -13.72 -1.41
CA PHE A 139 23.78 -12.85 -2.48
C PHE A 139 24.92 -12.36 -3.39
N GLU A 140 26.07 -11.99 -2.81
CA GLU A 140 27.28 -11.66 -3.57
C GLU A 140 27.75 -12.83 -4.44
N GLU A 141 27.71 -14.05 -3.89
CA GLU A 141 28.04 -15.25 -4.65
C GLU A 141 27.08 -15.45 -5.84
N LEU A 142 25.78 -15.27 -5.64
CA LEU A 142 24.78 -15.32 -6.72
C LEU A 142 25.07 -14.27 -7.82
N LEU A 143 25.49 -13.06 -7.45
CA LEU A 143 25.92 -12.04 -8.40
C LEU A 143 27.17 -12.48 -9.18
N SER A 144 28.18 -13.01 -8.47
CA SER A 144 29.41 -13.52 -9.08
C SER A 144 29.15 -14.64 -10.10
N GLN A 145 28.37 -15.64 -9.71
CA GLN A 145 28.03 -16.78 -10.57
C GLN A 145 27.28 -16.36 -11.85
N THR A 146 26.55 -15.24 -11.81
CA THR A 146 25.76 -14.76 -12.95
C THR A 146 26.49 -13.74 -13.84
N ASN A 147 27.72 -13.35 -13.50
CA ASN A 147 28.51 -12.44 -14.34
C ASN A 147 28.83 -13.05 -15.72
N SER A 148 29.13 -14.35 -15.75
CA SER A 148 29.52 -15.08 -16.96
C SER A 148 28.37 -15.25 -17.95
N SER A 149 27.21 -15.71 -17.49
CA SER A 149 26.00 -15.81 -18.32
C SER A 149 25.42 -14.42 -18.64
N GLY A 150 25.59 -13.48 -17.72
CA GLY A 150 25.00 -12.15 -17.78
C GLY A 150 23.58 -12.12 -17.20
N ARG A 151 23.17 -10.93 -16.79
CA ARG A 151 21.86 -10.59 -16.25
C ARG A 151 21.20 -9.53 -17.13
N ALA A 152 19.91 -9.30 -16.94
CA ALA A 152 19.21 -8.11 -17.42
C ALA A 152 18.87 -7.18 -16.25
N THR A 153 19.91 -6.79 -15.50
CA THR A 153 19.82 -5.94 -14.31
C THR A 153 20.65 -4.67 -14.46
N LYS A 154 20.07 -3.54 -14.07
CA LYS A 154 20.78 -2.30 -13.77
C LYS A 154 20.17 -1.73 -12.49
N ALA A 155 20.76 -2.07 -11.35
CA ALA A 155 20.17 -1.76 -10.06
C ALA A 155 21.20 -1.62 -8.94
N ASN A 156 20.85 -0.80 -7.96
CA ASN A 156 21.49 -0.79 -6.65
C ASN A 156 20.67 -1.70 -5.73
N TYR A 157 21.22 -2.85 -5.31
CA TYR A 157 20.57 -3.77 -4.36
C TYR A 157 21.04 -3.49 -2.95
N GLY A 158 20.13 -3.09 -2.06
CA GLY A 158 20.42 -2.97 -0.63
C GLY A 158 20.04 -4.27 0.08
N VAL A 159 20.95 -4.79 0.91
CA VAL A 159 20.77 -6.08 1.58
C VAL A 159 21.20 -5.98 3.04
N ILE A 160 20.38 -6.54 3.94
CA ILE A 160 20.74 -6.81 5.33
C ILE A 160 20.45 -8.29 5.64
N ASP A 161 21.12 -8.85 6.63
CA ASP A 161 20.82 -10.21 7.09
C ASP A 161 20.89 -10.38 8.62
N ALA A 162 20.56 -11.59 9.10
CA ALA A 162 20.56 -11.95 10.51
C ALA A 162 21.97 -12.07 11.15
N THR A 163 23.04 -12.04 10.35
CA THR A 163 24.42 -11.95 10.87
C THR A 163 24.77 -10.53 11.31
N GLY A 164 23.96 -9.54 10.91
CA GLY A 164 24.20 -8.11 11.12
C GLY A 164 24.89 -7.44 9.94
N ALA A 165 25.18 -8.19 8.87
CA ALA A 165 25.73 -7.63 7.64
C ALA A 165 24.72 -6.67 6.98
N ALA A 166 25.26 -5.62 6.38
CA ALA A 166 24.51 -4.53 5.78
C ALA A 166 25.33 -3.92 4.64
N ALA A 167 24.86 -4.05 3.40
CA ALA A 167 25.61 -3.63 2.22
C ALA A 167 24.71 -3.19 1.05
N TYR A 168 25.32 -2.47 0.11
CA TYR A 168 24.78 -2.24 -1.23
C TYR A 168 25.61 -2.96 -2.29
N PHE A 169 24.94 -3.38 -3.37
CA PHE A 169 25.57 -3.91 -4.57
C PHE A 169 25.10 -3.10 -5.78
N GLU A 170 26.00 -2.34 -6.38
CA GLU A 170 25.74 -1.65 -7.65
C GLU A 170 25.97 -2.66 -8.78
N THR A 171 24.90 -3.09 -9.44
CA THR A 171 24.88 -4.29 -10.28
C THR A 171 24.46 -3.95 -11.71
N GLY A 172 25.39 -4.10 -12.65
CA GLY A 172 25.13 -4.04 -14.09
C GLY A 172 24.82 -5.41 -14.69
N ASN A 173 24.80 -5.48 -16.02
CA ASN A 173 24.49 -6.73 -16.73
C ASN A 173 25.55 -7.83 -16.51
N ARG A 174 26.83 -7.51 -16.28
CA ARG A 174 27.92 -8.50 -16.19
C ARG A 174 28.93 -8.26 -15.07
N SER A 175 28.81 -7.17 -14.33
CA SER A 175 29.62 -6.88 -13.14
C SER A 175 28.74 -6.41 -11.99
N TYR A 176 29.36 -6.33 -10.81
CA TYR A 176 28.81 -5.67 -9.65
C TYR A 176 29.95 -5.06 -8.82
N THR A 177 29.63 -4.08 -7.97
CA THR A 177 30.53 -3.57 -6.93
C THR A 177 29.81 -3.56 -5.59
N ARG A 178 30.43 -4.16 -4.57
CA ARG A 178 29.93 -4.20 -3.18
C ARG A 178 30.37 -2.94 -2.43
N PHE A 179 29.45 -2.39 -1.63
CA PHE A 179 29.65 -1.28 -0.72
C PHE A 179 29.15 -1.68 0.67
N ASP A 180 30.07 -2.01 1.57
CA ASP A 180 29.74 -2.19 2.98
C ASP A 180 29.52 -0.85 3.67
N VAL A 181 28.68 -0.85 4.70
CA VAL A 181 28.44 0.35 5.50
C VAL A 181 29.72 0.73 6.27
N GLY A 182 30.30 1.88 5.90
CA GLY A 182 31.49 2.44 6.54
C GLY A 182 31.19 3.24 7.81
N SER A 183 32.13 4.11 8.21
CA SER A 183 32.09 4.85 9.48
C SER A 183 30.92 5.83 9.65
N SER A 184 30.24 6.20 8.56
CA SER A 184 29.00 6.99 8.62
C SER A 184 27.85 6.23 9.28
N GLY A 185 27.89 4.89 9.28
CA GLY A 185 26.84 4.04 9.82
C GLY A 185 25.66 3.82 8.89
N PHE A 186 25.65 4.44 7.70
CA PHE A 186 24.61 4.24 6.69
C PHE A 186 25.11 4.50 5.27
N LEU A 187 24.37 3.98 4.30
CA LEU A 187 24.49 4.22 2.86
C LEU A 187 23.11 4.58 2.29
N VAL A 188 23.09 5.46 1.28
CA VAL A 188 21.87 5.88 0.56
C VAL A 188 22.03 5.60 -0.93
N ARG A 189 20.95 5.20 -1.62
CA ARG A 189 20.90 5.03 -3.08
C ARG A 189 19.58 5.55 -3.66
N THR A 190 19.69 6.16 -4.84
CA THR A 190 18.55 6.58 -5.68
C THR A 190 18.71 5.97 -7.09
N ASN A 191 18.53 6.73 -8.17
CA ASN A 191 18.53 6.19 -9.54
C ASN A 191 19.82 6.36 -10.32
N PHE A 192 20.90 6.53 -9.57
CA PHE A 192 22.27 6.57 -10.06
C PHE A 192 23.13 5.63 -9.22
N ALA A 193 24.28 5.28 -9.76
CA ALA A 193 25.32 4.48 -9.12
C ALA A 193 26.57 5.32 -8.94
N PHE A 194 27.33 5.07 -7.87
CA PHE A 194 28.62 5.72 -7.67
C PHE A 194 29.68 5.17 -8.64
N THR A 195 29.47 3.97 -9.15
CA THR A 195 30.24 3.33 -10.22
C THR A 195 29.69 3.58 -11.62
N GLY A 196 28.60 4.33 -11.74
CA GLY A 196 27.95 4.63 -13.01
C GLY A 196 28.69 5.67 -13.86
N ASP A 197 28.22 5.87 -15.09
CA ASP A 197 28.75 6.87 -16.02
C ASP A 197 28.32 8.32 -15.73
N GLY A 198 27.50 8.53 -14.69
CA GLY A 198 27.02 9.84 -14.25
C GLY A 198 25.72 10.32 -14.92
N SER A 199 25.11 9.53 -15.80
CA SER A 199 23.83 9.87 -16.44
C SER A 199 22.59 9.65 -15.55
N GLY A 200 22.76 9.11 -14.33
CA GLY A 200 21.67 8.71 -13.45
C GLY A 200 20.93 9.90 -12.80
N THR A 201 19.68 9.64 -12.40
CA THR A 201 18.79 10.67 -11.84
C THR A 201 18.59 10.54 -10.32
N GLY A 202 17.92 11.51 -9.70
CA GLY A 202 17.54 11.45 -8.29
C GLY A 202 18.54 12.09 -7.31
N ARG A 203 19.48 12.90 -7.80
CA ARG A 203 20.52 13.55 -6.98
C ARG A 203 19.97 14.33 -5.78
N PHE A 204 18.94 15.16 -5.99
CA PHE A 204 18.32 15.93 -4.92
C PHE A 204 17.73 15.02 -3.81
N ARG A 205 17.01 13.96 -4.20
CA ARG A 205 16.46 12.97 -3.24
C ARG A 205 17.57 12.26 -2.46
N TYR A 206 18.68 11.95 -3.12
CA TYR A 206 19.86 11.36 -2.47
C TYR A 206 20.41 12.30 -1.40
N GLU A 207 20.64 13.57 -1.74
CA GLU A 207 21.20 14.56 -0.82
C GLU A 207 20.26 14.81 0.37
N ARG A 208 18.95 14.93 0.10
CA ARG A 208 17.94 15.10 1.15
C ARG A 208 17.85 13.89 2.08
N ALA A 209 17.85 12.67 1.54
CA ALA A 209 17.81 11.46 2.34
C ALA A 209 19.10 11.27 3.15
N TYR A 210 20.26 11.58 2.55
CA TYR A 210 21.56 11.53 3.21
C TYR A 210 21.61 12.51 4.40
N GLN A 211 21.11 13.74 4.22
CA GLN A 211 21.00 14.73 5.28
C GLN A 211 20.12 14.22 6.44
N LEU A 212 18.87 13.85 6.15
CA LEU A 212 17.91 13.44 7.17
C LEU A 212 18.38 12.21 7.97
N ILE A 213 18.92 11.21 7.28
CA ILE A 213 19.43 9.99 7.91
C ILE A 213 20.72 10.29 8.69
N GLY A 214 21.62 11.11 8.13
CA GLY A 214 22.87 11.49 8.79
C GLY A 214 22.64 12.25 10.10
N GLU A 215 21.70 13.20 10.11
CA GLU A 215 21.28 13.92 11.31
C GLU A 215 20.73 12.94 12.36
N ALA A 216 19.82 12.04 11.97
CA ALA A 216 19.20 11.07 12.87
C ALA A 216 20.16 10.01 13.42
N VAL A 217 21.13 9.55 12.62
CA VAL A 217 22.18 8.63 13.07
C VAL A 217 23.08 9.35 14.08
N SER A 218 23.52 10.58 13.75
CA SER A 218 24.41 11.38 14.60
C SER A 218 23.77 11.71 15.95
N SER A 219 22.46 11.98 15.96
CA SER A 219 21.69 12.28 17.17
C SER A 219 21.15 11.04 17.89
N ARG A 220 21.47 9.81 17.45
CA ARG A 220 20.92 8.55 17.97
C ARG A 220 19.38 8.49 17.96
N ALA A 221 18.74 9.20 17.03
CA ALA A 221 17.29 9.22 16.85
C ALA A 221 16.80 8.23 15.77
N ILE A 222 17.71 7.66 14.98
CA ILE A 222 17.35 6.76 13.88
C ILE A 222 16.60 5.52 14.39
N SER A 223 15.44 5.27 13.80
CA SER A 223 14.57 4.12 14.09
C SER A 223 13.66 3.83 12.89
N PRO A 224 12.99 2.68 12.82
CA PRO A 224 11.99 2.44 11.78
C PRO A 224 10.90 3.51 11.76
N GLU A 225 10.43 3.90 12.95
CA GLU A 225 9.45 4.98 13.12
C GLU A 225 9.97 6.31 12.57
N PHE A 226 11.21 6.69 12.88
CA PHE A 226 11.81 7.92 12.37
C PHE A 226 11.85 7.93 10.83
N ILE A 227 12.30 6.83 10.22
CA ILE A 227 12.36 6.70 8.76
C ILE A 227 10.95 6.84 8.17
N LEU A 228 9.97 6.12 8.70
CA LEU A 228 8.60 6.14 8.18
C LEU A 228 7.94 7.52 8.34
N ARG A 229 8.19 8.22 9.45
CA ARG A 229 7.56 9.52 9.77
C ARG A 229 8.25 10.71 9.10
N HIS A 230 9.57 10.71 9.02
CA HIS A 230 10.34 11.90 8.67
C HIS A 230 11.09 11.76 7.35
N VAL A 231 11.51 10.57 6.96
CA VAL A 231 12.27 10.36 5.72
C VAL A 231 11.34 9.96 4.57
N ALA A 232 10.56 8.89 4.77
CA ALA A 232 9.66 8.34 3.76
C ALA A 232 8.54 9.29 3.36
N ARG A 233 8.18 10.25 4.23
CA ARG A 233 7.13 11.26 4.05
C ARG A 233 7.67 12.66 3.74
N ASP A 234 8.98 12.82 3.58
CA ASP A 234 9.59 14.13 3.37
C ASP A 234 9.12 14.76 2.05
N LEU A 235 8.57 15.98 2.17
CA LEU A 235 8.00 16.76 1.06
C LEU A 235 8.92 17.91 0.62
N VAL A 236 10.11 18.06 1.21
CA VAL A 236 11.07 19.07 0.74
C VAL A 236 11.43 18.75 -0.70
N ASN A 237 11.32 19.75 -1.57
CA ASN A 237 11.66 19.66 -2.97
C ASN A 237 12.86 20.57 -3.30
N ASP A 238 13.27 20.57 -4.55
CA ASP A 238 14.41 21.32 -5.09
C ASP A 238 14.25 22.85 -5.07
N VAL A 239 13.07 23.35 -4.71
CA VAL A 239 12.72 24.78 -4.72
C VAL A 239 12.42 25.29 -3.31
N LEU A 240 11.74 24.50 -2.48
CA LEU A 240 11.21 24.96 -1.19
C LEU A 240 11.14 23.85 -0.15
N ASN A 241 11.08 24.29 1.10
CA ASN A 241 10.68 23.49 2.25
C ASN A 241 9.22 23.81 2.58
N PRO A 242 8.29 22.83 2.50
CA PRO A 242 6.87 23.09 2.70
C PRO A 242 6.45 23.12 4.17
N TYR A 243 7.33 22.77 5.12
CA TYR A 243 6.98 22.67 6.54
C TYR A 243 7.03 24.04 7.26
N PRO A 244 6.13 24.29 8.24
CA PRO A 244 5.03 23.42 8.68
C PRO A 244 3.88 23.35 7.67
N LEU A 245 3.06 22.29 7.74
CA LEU A 245 1.86 22.16 6.93
C LEU A 245 0.64 22.81 7.65
N PRO A 246 -0.34 23.36 6.91
CA PRO A 246 -0.34 23.55 5.47
C PRO A 246 0.72 24.58 5.05
N TYR A 247 1.31 24.38 3.88
CA TYR A 247 2.26 25.35 3.33
C TYR A 247 1.54 26.70 3.13
N PRO A 248 2.01 27.80 3.74
CA PRO A 248 1.25 29.06 3.77
C PRO A 248 1.20 29.79 2.43
N PHE A 249 2.08 29.43 1.49
CA PHE A 249 2.14 29.99 0.14
C PHE A 249 1.75 28.92 -0.89
N GLY A 250 1.80 29.28 -2.17
CA GLY A 250 1.62 28.34 -3.28
C GLY A 250 2.85 28.33 -4.18
N GLN A 251 3.07 27.22 -4.88
CA GLN A 251 4.15 27.05 -5.84
C GLN A 251 3.64 27.23 -7.28
N ASP A 252 4.47 27.82 -8.15
CA ASP A 252 4.23 27.93 -9.60
C ASP A 252 2.88 28.60 -9.97
N GLY A 253 2.48 29.61 -9.17
CA GLY A 253 1.25 30.38 -9.38
C GLY A 253 -0.04 29.72 -8.87
N LEU A 254 0.05 28.56 -8.22
CA LEU A 254 -1.09 27.90 -7.60
C LEU A 254 -1.46 28.53 -6.24
N PRO A 255 -2.68 28.27 -5.73
CA PRO A 255 -3.12 28.77 -4.42
C PRO A 255 -2.25 28.29 -3.25
N ALA A 256 -2.44 28.91 -2.09
CA ALA A 256 -1.80 28.49 -0.85
C ALA A 256 -2.04 26.99 -0.55
N GLY A 257 -1.00 26.32 -0.06
CA GLY A 257 -1.00 24.88 0.24
C GLY A 257 -0.54 23.99 -0.91
N TYR A 258 -0.54 24.47 -2.15
CA TYR A 258 -0.10 23.68 -3.31
C TYR A 258 1.43 23.70 -3.46
N ILE A 259 2.04 22.52 -3.47
CA ILE A 259 3.48 22.33 -3.70
C ILE A 259 3.71 21.25 -4.77
N ARG A 260 4.81 21.36 -5.51
CA ARG A 260 5.22 20.38 -6.51
C ARG A 260 6.05 19.27 -5.84
N THR A 261 5.65 18.01 -5.98
CA THR A 261 6.35 16.89 -5.33
C THR A 261 7.24 16.09 -6.28
N ALA A 262 7.43 16.52 -7.53
CA ALA A 262 8.17 15.74 -8.55
C ALA A 262 9.59 15.33 -8.12
N ASN A 263 10.27 16.18 -7.35
CA ASN A 263 11.65 15.98 -6.90
C ASN A 263 11.82 15.75 -5.39
N SER A 264 10.73 15.63 -4.61
CA SER A 264 10.81 15.26 -3.18
C SER A 264 10.98 13.75 -2.97
N ILE A 265 11.38 13.32 -1.76
CA ILE A 265 11.52 11.89 -1.41
C ILE A 265 10.15 11.19 -1.46
N ASN A 266 9.13 11.78 -0.82
CA ASN A 266 7.75 11.40 -1.03
C ASN A 266 7.19 12.21 -2.20
N ARG A 267 6.82 11.54 -3.28
CA ARG A 267 6.35 12.20 -4.49
C ARG A 267 5.05 11.61 -5.01
N TYR A 268 4.43 12.32 -5.95
CA TYR A 268 3.15 11.90 -6.56
C TYR A 268 3.16 10.50 -7.20
N ARG A 269 4.36 9.95 -7.47
CA ARG A 269 4.58 8.59 -7.98
C ARG A 269 5.06 7.59 -6.93
N THR A 270 5.22 7.97 -5.67
CA THR A 270 5.52 7.04 -4.59
C THR A 270 4.28 6.19 -4.31
N ARG A 271 4.41 4.88 -4.43
CA ARG A 271 3.29 3.92 -4.34
C ARG A 271 3.35 3.03 -3.11
N SER A 272 4.51 2.95 -2.48
CA SER A 272 4.70 2.22 -1.24
C SER A 272 6.01 2.61 -0.60
N ALA A 273 6.14 2.33 0.69
CA ALA A 273 7.40 2.36 1.39
C ALA A 273 7.49 1.16 2.34
N VAL A 274 8.67 0.58 2.47
CA VAL A 274 8.93 -0.48 3.45
C VAL A 274 10.20 -0.18 4.22
N VAL A 275 10.15 -0.42 5.52
CA VAL A 275 11.31 -0.46 6.40
C VAL A 275 11.44 -1.86 7.01
N PHE A 276 12.57 -2.52 6.81
CA PHE A 276 12.92 -3.74 7.51
C PHE A 276 13.77 -3.36 8.72
N GLN A 277 13.32 -3.72 9.91
CA GLN A 277 14.15 -3.75 11.11
C GLN A 277 14.70 -5.16 11.25
N GLY A 278 15.99 -5.32 11.01
CA GLY A 278 16.71 -6.58 11.14
C GLY A 278 16.69 -7.10 12.58
N VAL A 279 17.42 -8.19 12.82
CA VAL A 279 17.61 -8.76 14.16
C VAL A 279 19.07 -8.63 14.59
N LYS A 280 19.36 -8.79 15.88
CA LYS A 280 20.75 -8.91 16.34
C LYS A 280 21.32 -10.28 15.95
N ALA A 281 22.64 -10.35 15.80
CA ALA A 281 23.32 -11.64 15.66
C ALA A 281 22.92 -12.58 16.80
N GLY A 282 22.43 -13.78 16.47
CA GLY A 282 21.95 -14.78 17.42
C GLY A 282 20.47 -14.68 17.81
N GLU A 283 19.76 -13.61 17.45
CA GLU A 283 18.29 -13.56 17.57
C GLU A 283 17.62 -14.41 16.47
N GLU A 284 16.37 -14.81 16.70
CA GLU A 284 15.57 -15.57 15.74
C GLU A 284 15.38 -14.79 14.42
N PRO A 285 15.90 -15.27 13.27
CA PRO A 285 15.84 -14.54 12.00
C PRO A 285 14.43 -14.21 11.52
N LYS A 286 13.44 -15.05 11.85
CA LYS A 286 12.03 -14.81 11.48
C LYS A 286 11.37 -13.66 12.26
N MET A 287 12.08 -13.06 13.23
CA MET A 287 11.62 -11.90 14.01
C MET A 287 11.99 -10.55 13.38
N ILE A 288 12.59 -10.52 12.20
CA ILE A 288 12.71 -9.29 11.41
C ILE A 288 11.31 -8.69 11.23
N THR A 289 11.19 -7.39 11.54
CA THR A 289 9.93 -6.67 11.41
C THR A 289 9.91 -5.93 10.09
N MET A 290 8.97 -6.29 9.21
CA MET A 290 8.73 -5.61 7.94
C MET A 290 7.60 -4.59 8.13
N TRP A 291 7.96 -3.31 8.24
CA TRP A 291 7.01 -2.21 8.33
C TRP A 291 6.60 -1.77 6.93
N VAL A 292 5.30 -1.85 6.62
CA VAL A 292 4.76 -1.62 5.28
C VAL A 292 3.82 -0.42 5.26
N MET A 293 4.04 0.50 4.32
CA MET A 293 3.09 1.50 3.86
C MET A 293 2.64 1.12 2.44
N LEU A 294 1.40 0.64 2.27
CA LEU A 294 0.79 0.49 0.95
C LEU A 294 0.08 1.79 0.56
N GLY A 295 0.38 2.31 -0.62
CA GLY A 295 0.02 3.67 -1.05
C GLY A 295 1.12 4.69 -0.80
N GLU A 296 0.90 5.93 -1.23
CA GLU A 296 1.85 7.02 -1.00
C GLU A 296 2.02 7.28 0.51
N PRO A 297 3.24 7.33 1.06
CA PRO A 297 3.50 7.49 2.49
C PRO A 297 2.70 8.58 3.19
N VAL A 298 2.56 9.78 2.60
CA VAL A 298 1.76 10.87 3.22
C VAL A 298 0.26 10.59 3.23
N CYS A 299 -0.23 9.62 2.47
CA CYS A 299 -1.65 9.27 2.33
C CYS A 299 -2.03 7.95 3.04
N THR A 300 -1.09 7.30 3.73
CA THR A 300 -1.28 5.96 4.32
C THR A 300 -0.62 5.84 5.70
N ILE A 301 -0.67 4.66 6.30
CA ILE A 301 -0.07 4.32 7.60
C ILE A 301 0.90 3.13 7.48
N ALA A 302 1.85 3.03 8.40
CA ALA A 302 2.74 1.89 8.52
C ALA A 302 2.14 0.76 9.34
N LEU A 303 2.28 -0.48 8.85
CA LEU A 303 1.83 -1.71 9.52
C LEU A 303 2.97 -2.73 9.62
N PRO A 304 3.17 -3.39 10.77
CA PRO A 304 4.25 -4.36 10.95
C PRO A 304 3.81 -5.76 10.55
N LEU A 305 4.71 -6.46 9.84
CA LEU A 305 4.54 -7.85 9.42
C LEU A 305 5.75 -8.70 9.82
N TRP A 306 5.49 -9.97 10.09
CA TRP A 306 6.50 -10.96 10.44
C TRP A 306 6.34 -12.23 9.62
N LEU A 307 7.45 -12.74 9.10
CA LEU A 307 7.42 -14.02 8.38
C LEU A 307 7.00 -15.18 9.28
N MET A 308 7.30 -15.11 10.58
CA MET A 308 6.90 -16.13 11.55
C MET A 308 5.37 -16.29 11.66
N ALA A 309 4.57 -15.30 11.23
CA ALA A 309 3.11 -15.45 11.14
C ALA A 309 2.67 -16.43 10.05
N GLU A 310 3.54 -16.74 9.08
CA GLU A 310 3.32 -17.59 7.90
C GLU A 310 2.10 -17.22 7.03
N LYS A 311 1.54 -16.03 7.25
CA LYS A 311 0.35 -15.51 6.57
C LYS A 311 0.42 -13.98 6.49
N VAL A 312 -0.19 -13.43 5.45
CA VAL A 312 -0.39 -11.99 5.28
C VAL A 312 -1.81 -11.63 5.75
N PRO A 313 -2.01 -10.49 6.45
CA PRO A 313 -3.35 -10.01 6.75
C PRO A 313 -4.14 -9.76 5.46
N PRO A 314 -5.41 -10.14 5.39
CA PRO A 314 -6.20 -10.08 4.15
C PRO A 314 -6.35 -8.65 3.60
N GLU A 315 -6.19 -7.61 4.43
CA GLU A 315 -6.22 -6.21 4.00
C GLU A 315 -5.02 -5.83 3.12
N LEU A 316 -3.89 -6.52 3.27
CA LEU A 316 -2.61 -6.22 2.61
C LEU A 316 -2.33 -7.13 1.41
N ASP A 317 -3.16 -8.15 1.19
CA ASP A 317 -3.13 -9.06 0.05
C ASP A 317 -4.47 -8.98 -0.72
N GLY A 318 -4.58 -9.70 -1.84
CA GLY A 318 -5.81 -9.87 -2.58
C GLY A 318 -5.57 -10.43 -3.97
N LEU A 319 -6.61 -11.01 -4.58
CA LEU A 319 -6.50 -11.61 -5.92
C LEU A 319 -6.11 -10.57 -6.98
N THR A 320 -6.77 -9.41 -6.97
CA THR A 320 -6.57 -8.33 -7.94
C THR A 320 -5.84 -7.13 -7.36
N THR A 321 -6.25 -6.68 -6.18
CA THR A 321 -5.69 -5.52 -5.45
C THR A 321 -5.72 -5.81 -3.95
N ALA A 322 -4.88 -5.11 -3.18
CA ALA A 322 -4.97 -5.10 -1.72
C ALA A 322 -5.95 -4.02 -1.27
N ALA A 323 -6.91 -4.39 -0.40
CA ALA A 323 -7.95 -3.46 0.04
C ALA A 323 -7.37 -2.22 0.75
N PHE A 324 -6.25 -2.37 1.46
CA PHE A 324 -5.54 -1.26 2.07
C PHE A 324 -4.95 -0.29 1.03
N CYS A 325 -4.37 -0.82 -0.04
CA CYS A 325 -3.83 0.00 -1.14
C CYS A 325 -4.95 0.79 -1.82
N ASP A 326 -6.10 0.17 -2.08
CA ASP A 326 -7.28 0.83 -2.65
C ASP A 326 -7.74 2.00 -1.76
N ALA A 327 -7.81 1.79 -0.45
CA ALA A 327 -8.18 2.83 0.50
C ALA A 327 -7.18 4.00 0.50
N ALA A 328 -5.87 3.70 0.44
CA ALA A 328 -4.83 4.72 0.39
C ALA A 328 -4.85 5.53 -0.93
N LEU A 329 -5.21 4.90 -2.06
CA LEU A 329 -5.38 5.59 -3.34
C LEU A 329 -6.53 6.59 -3.31
N ILE A 330 -7.64 6.27 -2.63
CA ILE A 330 -8.75 7.22 -2.42
C ILE A 330 -8.25 8.45 -1.64
N LYS A 331 -7.45 8.26 -0.59
CA LYS A 331 -6.85 9.37 0.17
C LYS A 331 -5.89 10.20 -0.67
N LYS A 332 -5.10 9.55 -1.52
CA LYS A 332 -4.20 10.21 -2.47
C LYS A 332 -4.97 11.09 -3.46
N ASP A 333 -6.10 10.63 -3.98
CA ASP A 333 -6.93 11.43 -4.90
C ASP A 333 -7.44 12.73 -4.27
N LEU A 334 -7.70 12.74 -2.96
CA LEU A 334 -8.04 13.97 -2.21
C LEU A 334 -6.84 14.93 -2.15
N CYS A 335 -5.64 14.39 -1.96
CA CYS A 335 -4.40 15.15 -1.82
C CYS A 335 -3.91 15.76 -3.15
N TYR A 336 -4.22 15.12 -4.28
CA TYR A 336 -3.80 15.54 -5.63
C TYR A 336 -5.02 15.88 -6.52
N PRO A 337 -5.74 16.98 -6.25
CA PRO A 337 -7.00 17.28 -6.94
C PRO A 337 -6.82 17.75 -8.40
N LEU A 338 -5.61 18.15 -8.81
CA LEU A 338 -5.34 18.73 -10.13
C LEU A 338 -5.03 17.64 -11.16
N ARG A 339 -6.00 17.33 -12.04
CA ARG A 339 -5.85 16.27 -13.05
C ARG A 339 -4.83 16.58 -14.15
N THR A 340 -4.67 17.85 -14.51
CA THR A 340 -3.71 18.30 -15.53
C THR A 340 -2.32 18.57 -14.97
N SER A 341 -2.17 18.54 -13.64
CA SER A 341 -0.92 18.83 -12.94
C SER A 341 -0.78 17.86 -11.74
N PRO A 342 -0.71 16.54 -12.01
CA PRO A 342 -0.80 15.49 -10.99
C PRO A 342 0.39 15.46 -10.02
N GLU A 343 1.44 16.23 -10.29
CA GLU A 343 2.59 16.39 -9.41
C GLU A 343 2.38 17.41 -8.28
N TYR A 344 1.26 18.13 -8.27
CA TYR A 344 0.97 19.13 -7.24
C TYR A 344 0.09 18.56 -6.13
N LEU A 345 0.65 18.57 -4.93
CA LEU A 345 0.02 18.15 -3.68
C LEU A 345 -0.62 19.35 -2.99
N ASN A 346 -1.88 19.23 -2.55
CA ASN A 346 -2.48 20.17 -1.63
C ASN A 346 -2.19 19.77 -0.19
N THR A 347 -1.22 20.45 0.44
CA THR A 347 -0.78 20.17 1.81
C THR A 347 -1.86 20.42 2.87
N ALA A 348 -2.88 21.23 2.58
CA ALA A 348 -4.01 21.47 3.49
C ALA A 348 -4.93 20.26 3.69
N ILE A 349 -4.86 19.27 2.79
CA ILE A 349 -5.57 18.00 2.96
C ILE A 349 -4.80 17.09 3.94
N LEU A 350 -3.47 17.18 3.96
CA LEU A 350 -2.64 16.44 4.91
C LEU A 350 -2.78 16.99 6.33
N ASP A 351 -2.62 18.30 6.48
CA ASP A 351 -2.82 19.03 7.72
C ASP A 351 -3.48 20.38 7.42
N ASP A 352 -4.66 20.60 7.97
CA ASP A 352 -5.43 21.84 7.77
C ASP A 352 -5.18 22.87 8.88
N GLY A 353 -4.26 22.58 9.81
CA GLY A 353 -3.98 23.40 11.00
C GLY A 353 -5.13 23.42 12.01
N ARG A 354 -6.19 22.63 11.81
CA ARG A 354 -7.39 22.57 12.67
C ARG A 354 -7.73 21.15 13.11
N GLY A 355 -6.81 20.20 12.89
CA GLY A 355 -6.97 18.81 13.33
C GLY A 355 -7.96 18.00 12.51
N ARG A 356 -8.25 18.39 11.26
CA ARG A 356 -9.16 17.64 10.36
C ARG A 356 -8.48 17.06 9.13
N GLY A 357 -7.23 17.46 8.86
CA GLY A 357 -6.42 16.84 7.80
C GLY A 357 -6.10 15.35 8.09
N LEU A 358 -5.61 14.64 7.08
CA LEU A 358 -5.28 13.21 7.16
C LEU A 358 -4.38 12.87 8.36
N PHE A 359 -3.37 13.69 8.64
CA PHE A 359 -2.42 13.49 9.73
C PHE A 359 -3.05 13.49 11.11
N SER A 360 -4.25 14.08 11.28
CA SER A 360 -4.92 14.12 12.58
C SER A 360 -5.32 12.73 13.09
N TYR A 361 -5.56 11.78 12.18
CA TYR A 361 -5.95 10.42 12.50
C TYR A 361 -4.90 9.39 12.06
N THR A 362 -4.21 9.57 10.92
CA THR A 362 -3.21 8.59 10.48
C THR A 362 -2.04 8.49 11.45
N PHE A 363 -1.57 9.62 11.99
CA PHE A 363 -0.51 9.63 12.99
C PHE A 363 -0.95 9.00 14.31
N ALA A 364 -2.19 9.24 14.74
CA ALA A 364 -2.73 8.60 15.95
C ALA A 364 -2.88 7.07 15.77
N ILE A 365 -3.24 6.60 14.58
CA ILE A 365 -3.25 5.17 14.27
C ILE A 365 -1.82 4.62 14.33
N GLU A 366 -0.86 5.24 13.67
CA GLU A 366 0.54 4.78 13.67
C GLU A 366 1.15 4.80 15.07
N ASP A 367 0.90 5.83 15.89
CA ASP A 367 1.37 5.90 17.29
C ASP A 367 0.85 4.68 18.09
N TRP A 368 -0.42 4.34 17.90
CA TRP A 368 -1.03 3.15 18.50
C TRP A 368 -0.38 1.86 18.00
N VAL A 369 -0.15 1.72 16.68
CA VAL A 369 0.49 0.55 16.07
C VAL A 369 1.91 0.36 16.59
N PHE A 370 2.74 1.43 16.57
CA PHE A 370 4.11 1.39 17.06
C PHE A 370 4.15 1.00 18.53
N ARG A 371 3.37 1.66 19.38
CA ARG A 371 3.30 1.36 20.81
C ARG A 371 2.94 -0.11 21.08
N LYS A 372 1.83 -0.61 20.53
CA LYS A 372 1.39 -2.00 20.72
C LYS A 372 2.43 -3.01 20.24
N THR A 373 3.11 -2.67 19.14
CA THR A 373 4.14 -3.52 18.54
C THR A 373 5.41 -3.54 19.38
N GLN A 374 5.88 -2.39 19.88
CA GLN A 374 7.05 -2.36 20.77
C GLN A 374 6.78 -3.09 22.09
N GLU A 375 5.60 -2.88 22.69
CA GLU A 375 5.16 -3.62 23.89
C GLU A 375 5.18 -5.14 23.67
N THR A 376 4.75 -5.58 22.48
CA THR A 376 4.66 -7.01 22.14
C THR A 376 6.01 -7.61 21.76
N LEU A 377 6.81 -6.92 20.94
CA LEU A 377 8.17 -7.31 20.61
C LEU A 377 9.06 -7.43 21.85
N ALA A 378 8.90 -6.54 22.84
CA ALA A 378 9.62 -6.62 24.10
C ALA A 378 9.33 -7.93 24.85
N ARG A 379 8.07 -8.38 24.88
CA ARG A 379 7.69 -9.68 25.46
C ARG A 379 8.22 -10.85 24.64
N TRP A 380 8.05 -10.81 23.32
CA TRP A 380 8.48 -11.88 22.41
C TRP A 380 9.98 -12.14 22.39
N ARG A 381 10.79 -11.13 22.73
CA ARG A 381 12.24 -11.27 22.88
C ARG A 381 12.65 -11.97 24.18
N LEU A 382 11.78 -11.95 25.20
CA LEU A 382 11.99 -12.67 26.46
C LEU A 382 11.44 -14.10 26.36
N GLU A 383 10.26 -14.24 25.76
CA GLU A 383 9.58 -15.52 25.57
C GLU A 383 9.17 -15.65 24.11
N LYS A 384 9.83 -16.59 23.40
CA LYS A 384 9.61 -16.77 21.97
C LYS A 384 8.14 -17.14 21.68
N PRO A 385 7.42 -16.36 20.86
CA PRO A 385 6.03 -16.66 20.53
C PRO A 385 5.90 -17.83 19.55
N THR A 386 4.71 -18.39 19.51
CA THR A 386 4.27 -19.30 18.46
C THR A 386 3.83 -18.53 17.21
N SER A 387 3.88 -19.17 16.03
CA SER A 387 3.37 -18.61 14.76
C SER A 387 1.91 -18.12 14.89
N SER A 388 1.06 -18.89 15.58
CA SER A 388 -0.34 -18.53 15.81
C SER A 388 -0.51 -17.25 16.64
N GLN A 389 0.32 -17.06 17.68
CA GLN A 389 0.28 -15.83 18.50
C GLN A 389 0.69 -14.60 17.69
N ILE A 390 1.71 -14.72 16.83
CA ILE A 390 2.12 -13.62 15.95
C ILE A 390 1.04 -13.34 14.92
N SER A 391 0.51 -14.38 14.27
CA SER A 391 -0.55 -14.23 13.26
C SER A 391 -1.79 -13.54 13.83
N LEU A 392 -2.20 -13.93 15.05
CA LEU A 392 -3.31 -13.28 15.76
C LEU A 392 -3.04 -11.80 15.98
N PHE A 393 -1.91 -11.45 16.59
CA PHE A 393 -1.54 -10.06 16.87
C PHE A 393 -1.42 -9.21 15.60
N GLN A 394 -0.75 -9.73 14.57
CA GLN A 394 -0.56 -9.07 13.28
C GLN A 394 -1.90 -8.77 12.61
N ASN A 395 -2.83 -9.73 12.62
CA ASN A 395 -4.16 -9.56 12.04
C ASN A 395 -5.02 -8.60 12.86
N GLU A 396 -4.98 -8.66 14.20
CA GLU A 396 -5.73 -7.76 15.08
C GLU A 396 -5.31 -6.29 14.89
N ILE A 397 -4.01 -6.02 14.91
CA ILE A 397 -3.47 -4.68 14.67
C ILE A 397 -3.84 -4.18 13.28
N THR A 398 -3.62 -5.01 12.25
CA THR A 398 -3.90 -4.62 10.86
C THR A 398 -5.39 -4.34 10.64
N SER A 399 -6.26 -5.21 11.14
CA SER A 399 -7.71 -5.08 10.98
C SER A 399 -8.23 -3.82 11.64
N LEU A 400 -7.82 -3.54 12.89
CA LEU A 400 -8.27 -2.34 13.60
C LEU A 400 -7.70 -1.07 12.99
N ALA A 401 -6.42 -1.06 12.62
CA ALA A 401 -5.78 0.08 11.97
C ALA A 401 -6.45 0.38 10.62
N TYR A 402 -6.77 -0.64 9.83
CA TYR A 402 -7.51 -0.50 8.58
C TYR A 402 -8.92 0.05 8.80
N ALA A 403 -9.66 -0.47 9.77
CA ALA A 403 -11.00 0.04 10.11
C ALA A 403 -10.97 1.52 10.52
N CYS A 404 -9.99 1.92 11.36
CA CYS A 404 -9.77 3.32 11.74
C CYS A 404 -9.40 4.19 10.53
N PHE A 405 -8.53 3.67 9.65
CA PHE A 405 -8.09 4.38 8.44
C PHE A 405 -9.25 4.65 7.47
N LEU A 406 -10.13 3.65 7.25
CA LEU A 406 -11.36 3.82 6.49
C LEU A 406 -12.30 4.83 7.16
N ALA A 407 -12.51 4.69 8.48
CA ALA A 407 -13.43 5.53 9.24
C ALA A 407 -12.95 6.98 9.44
N CYS A 408 -11.70 7.30 9.08
CA CYS A 408 -11.04 8.56 9.41
C CYS A 408 -11.08 8.84 10.93
N SER A 409 -10.84 7.80 11.73
CA SER A 409 -10.95 7.81 13.19
C SER A 409 -9.66 7.35 13.87
N LYS A 410 -9.62 7.45 15.20
CA LYS A 410 -8.47 7.07 16.01
C LYS A 410 -8.79 5.77 16.78
N PRO A 411 -7.79 4.89 17.03
CA PRO A 411 -7.98 3.75 17.92
C PRO A 411 -8.31 4.20 19.34
N ASN A 412 -9.19 3.48 20.01
CA ASN A 412 -9.58 3.70 21.40
C ASN A 412 -9.74 2.35 22.11
N ASP A 413 -8.72 1.96 22.86
CA ASP A 413 -8.68 0.67 23.58
C ASP A 413 -9.79 0.57 24.65
N ASP A 414 -10.26 1.71 25.17
CA ASP A 414 -11.26 1.76 26.25
C ASP A 414 -12.70 1.60 25.75
N LEU A 415 -12.94 1.80 24.45
CA LEU A 415 -14.28 1.72 23.86
C LEU A 415 -14.23 0.89 22.58
N PRO A 416 -14.47 -0.43 22.69
CA PRO A 416 -14.41 -1.35 21.56
C PRO A 416 -15.45 -1.04 20.48
N ALA A 417 -15.27 -1.66 19.31
CA ALA A 417 -16.17 -1.48 18.19
C ALA A 417 -17.56 -2.08 18.48
N PRO A 418 -18.64 -1.47 17.96
CA PRO A 418 -19.94 -2.12 17.91
C PRO A 418 -19.84 -3.50 17.25
N ARG A 419 -20.56 -4.49 17.78
CA ARG A 419 -20.49 -5.88 17.32
C ARG A 419 -21.53 -6.14 16.23
N ASN A 420 -21.34 -7.19 15.45
CA ASN A 420 -22.33 -7.67 14.46
C ASN A 420 -22.87 -6.58 13.51
N PHE A 421 -22.02 -5.59 13.18
CA PHE A 421 -22.41 -4.52 12.27
C PHE A 421 -22.70 -5.10 10.88
N SER A 422 -23.91 -4.87 10.41
CA SER A 422 -24.42 -5.44 9.17
C SER A 422 -25.29 -4.44 8.43
N VAL A 423 -25.40 -4.64 7.13
CA VAL A 423 -26.27 -3.87 6.25
C VAL A 423 -27.15 -4.82 5.46
N LYS A 424 -28.46 -4.58 5.51
CA LYS A 424 -29.41 -5.20 4.58
C LYS A 424 -29.75 -4.18 3.51
N VAL A 425 -29.51 -4.55 2.25
CA VAL A 425 -29.93 -3.74 1.09
C VAL A 425 -31.37 -4.07 0.79
N GLY A 426 -32.22 -3.05 0.73
CA GLY A 426 -33.65 -3.18 0.49
C GLY A 426 -34.14 -2.17 -0.53
N GLU A 427 -35.40 -2.34 -0.90
CA GLU A 427 -36.11 -1.44 -1.78
C GLU A 427 -37.43 -1.06 -1.13
N ASN A 428 -37.64 0.23 -0.90
CA ASN A 428 -38.90 0.72 -0.41
C ASN A 428 -39.78 1.07 -1.62
N ARG A 429 -40.92 0.38 -1.74
CA ARG A 429 -41.88 0.52 -2.84
C ARG A 429 -43.18 1.11 -2.32
N SER A 430 -43.64 2.16 -2.98
CA SER A 430 -45.04 2.61 -2.95
C SER A 430 -45.57 2.72 -4.38
N LEU A 431 -46.87 2.95 -4.55
CA LEU A 431 -47.53 3.10 -5.86
C LEU A 431 -46.85 4.15 -6.77
N PHE A 432 -46.15 5.13 -6.20
CA PHE A 432 -45.54 6.25 -6.92
C PHE A 432 -44.03 6.43 -6.67
N MET A 433 -43.42 5.60 -5.81
CA MET A 433 -42.03 5.77 -5.41
C MET A 433 -41.31 4.44 -5.31
N LYS A 434 -40.12 4.40 -5.90
CA LYS A 434 -39.16 3.31 -5.78
C LYS A 434 -37.86 3.90 -5.27
N GLU A 435 -37.44 3.56 -4.06
CA GLU A 435 -36.15 4.00 -3.53
C GLU A 435 -35.34 2.81 -3.02
N SER A 436 -34.04 2.81 -3.29
CA SER A 436 -33.11 1.89 -2.64
C SER A 436 -32.76 2.40 -1.25
N VAL A 437 -32.74 1.48 -0.29
CA VAL A 437 -32.48 1.78 1.12
C VAL A 437 -31.43 0.81 1.67
N HIS A 438 -30.61 1.29 2.59
CA HIS A 438 -29.72 0.46 3.38
C HIS A 438 -30.21 0.48 4.83
N PHE A 439 -30.50 -0.71 5.37
CA PHE A 439 -30.81 -0.90 6.78
C PHE A 439 -29.54 -1.33 7.50
N LEU A 440 -28.97 -0.41 8.28
CA LEU A 440 -27.78 -0.63 9.11
C LEU A 440 -28.23 -1.13 10.48
N SER A 441 -27.58 -2.17 11.01
CA SER A 441 -27.85 -2.68 12.37
C SER A 441 -26.58 -3.19 13.03
N TRP A 442 -26.49 -3.06 14.36
CA TRP A 442 -25.34 -3.50 15.15
C TRP A 442 -25.78 -3.90 16.57
N GLU A 443 -24.86 -4.50 17.31
CA GLU A 443 -24.98 -4.76 18.74
C GLU A 443 -24.02 -3.86 19.54
N PRO A 444 -24.30 -3.62 20.83
CA PRO A 444 -23.37 -2.89 21.69
C PRO A 444 -21.98 -3.52 21.74
N PRO A 445 -20.92 -2.70 21.97
CA PRO A 445 -19.56 -3.20 22.22
C PRO A 445 -19.53 -4.27 23.32
N ALA A 446 -18.55 -5.18 23.27
CA ALA A 446 -18.33 -6.11 24.37
C ALA A 446 -17.73 -5.40 25.59
N GLY A 447 -18.12 -5.80 26.80
CA GLY A 447 -17.60 -5.26 28.07
C GLY A 447 -18.58 -4.30 28.78
N PHE A 448 -18.33 -4.04 30.07
CA PHE A 448 -19.23 -3.38 31.02
C PHE A 448 -19.50 -1.88 30.78
N ILE A 449 -19.12 -1.32 29.62
CA ILE A 449 -19.34 0.08 29.30
C ILE A 449 -20.55 0.18 28.37
N SER A 450 -21.70 0.59 28.92
CA SER A 450 -22.82 1.03 28.08
C SER A 450 -22.41 2.33 27.39
N PRO A 451 -22.41 2.40 26.05
CA PRO A 451 -22.05 3.63 25.35
C PRO A 451 -23.08 4.73 25.66
N GLY A 452 -22.67 6.00 25.59
CA GLY A 452 -23.58 7.15 25.63
C GLY A 452 -24.43 7.26 24.35
N GLY A 453 -23.91 6.76 23.22
CA GLY A 453 -24.61 6.76 21.94
C GLY A 453 -23.80 6.12 20.82
N TYR A 454 -24.25 6.34 19.58
CA TYR A 454 -23.56 5.89 18.37
C TYR A 454 -23.51 7.00 17.34
N ARG A 455 -22.40 7.10 16.60
CA ARG A 455 -22.30 7.93 15.40
C ARG A 455 -22.09 7.06 14.18
N ILE A 456 -22.79 7.40 13.10
CA ILE A 456 -22.78 6.67 11.84
C ILE A 456 -22.22 7.58 10.76
N TYR A 457 -21.28 7.05 9.99
CA TYR A 457 -20.60 7.78 8.92
C TYR A 457 -20.72 7.06 7.59
N ASP A 458 -20.87 7.83 6.52
CA ASP A 458 -20.50 7.43 5.16
C ASP A 458 -19.04 7.82 4.96
N VAL A 459 -18.20 6.83 4.65
CA VAL A 459 -16.76 7.02 4.45
C VAL A 459 -16.28 6.60 3.06
N SER A 460 -17.23 6.45 2.13
CA SER A 460 -17.01 5.91 0.79
C SER A 460 -16.04 6.72 -0.08
N ARG A 461 -15.85 8.01 0.25
CA ARG A 461 -15.03 8.95 -0.51
C ARG A 461 -13.67 9.25 0.12
N GLY A 462 -13.26 8.48 1.13
CA GLY A 462 -12.02 8.75 1.86
C GLY A 462 -12.10 9.92 2.83
N GLU A 463 -13.29 10.46 3.05
CA GLU A 463 -13.59 11.44 4.09
C GLU A 463 -14.80 10.93 4.89
N ARG A 464 -14.93 11.35 6.14
CA ARG A 464 -16.08 10.97 6.97
C ARG A 464 -17.23 11.98 6.85
N GLN A 465 -18.39 11.53 6.41
CA GLN A 465 -19.63 12.30 6.42
C GLN A 465 -20.56 11.76 7.51
N LEU A 466 -20.87 12.57 8.52
CA LEU A 466 -21.82 12.18 9.58
C LEU A 466 -23.22 11.99 8.97
N LEU A 467 -23.81 10.81 9.18
CA LEU A 467 -25.17 10.48 8.76
C LEU A 467 -26.17 10.63 9.89
N ALA A 468 -25.79 10.23 11.11
CA ALA A 468 -26.63 10.30 12.29
C ALA A 468 -25.79 10.21 13.58
N GLU A 469 -26.30 10.86 14.63
CA GLU A 469 -25.93 10.63 16.02
C GLU A 469 -27.15 10.08 16.75
N LEU A 470 -26.99 8.93 17.40
CA LEU A 470 -28.08 8.13 17.96
C LEU A 470 -27.85 7.86 19.44
N LYS A 471 -28.94 7.69 20.19
CA LYS A 471 -28.90 7.31 21.61
C LYS A 471 -28.38 5.88 21.77
N ALA A 472 -27.88 5.55 22.96
CA ALA A 472 -27.40 4.21 23.33
C ALA A 472 -28.41 3.07 23.06
N THR A 473 -29.71 3.37 23.11
CA THR A 473 -30.80 2.40 22.88
C THR A 473 -31.09 2.15 21.40
N SER A 474 -30.54 2.96 20.48
CA SER A 474 -30.74 2.82 19.05
C SER A 474 -29.66 1.91 18.46
N LEU A 475 -30.08 0.76 17.93
CA LEU A 475 -29.20 -0.28 17.37
C LEU A 475 -29.39 -0.49 15.86
N TYR A 476 -30.05 0.45 15.21
CA TYR A 476 -30.26 0.44 13.77
C TYR A 476 -30.41 1.85 13.19
N TYR A 477 -30.22 1.97 11.89
CA TYR A 477 -30.41 3.21 11.12
C TYR A 477 -30.82 2.91 9.68
N TRP A 478 -31.78 3.69 9.18
CA TRP A 478 -32.24 3.62 7.78
C TRP A 478 -31.56 4.71 6.97
N ARG A 479 -30.72 4.31 6.01
CA ARG A 479 -30.19 5.21 4.99
C ARG A 479 -31.06 5.11 3.73
N ARG A 480 -31.62 6.24 3.32
CA ARG A 480 -32.56 6.36 2.18
C ARG A 480 -31.90 7.01 0.97
N ASN A 481 -32.59 6.98 -0.17
CA ASN A 481 -32.13 7.56 -1.43
C ASN A 481 -30.74 7.06 -1.87
N ILE A 482 -30.52 5.75 -1.75
CA ILE A 482 -29.28 5.12 -2.18
C ILE A 482 -29.25 5.04 -3.71
N ASP A 483 -28.12 5.42 -4.31
CA ASP A 483 -27.79 5.05 -5.68
C ASP A 483 -27.19 3.62 -5.68
N PRO A 484 -27.91 2.58 -6.15
CA PRO A 484 -27.47 1.19 -6.07
C PRO A 484 -26.31 0.85 -7.01
N THR A 485 -25.95 1.76 -7.93
CA THR A 485 -24.81 1.59 -8.83
C THR A 485 -23.48 1.95 -8.16
N ARG A 486 -23.54 2.69 -7.04
CA ARG A 486 -22.36 3.12 -6.29
C ARG A 486 -22.01 2.14 -5.19
N SER A 487 -20.72 2.02 -4.92
CA SER A 487 -20.23 1.35 -3.72
C SER A 487 -20.32 2.29 -2.53
N TYR A 488 -20.66 1.76 -1.36
CA TYR A 488 -20.68 2.48 -0.10
C TYR A 488 -19.77 1.82 0.93
N ILE A 489 -19.21 2.63 1.83
CA ILE A 489 -18.53 2.19 3.03
C ILE A 489 -19.17 2.93 4.20
N TYR A 490 -19.72 2.20 5.16
CA TYR A 490 -20.27 2.77 6.38
C TYR A 490 -19.39 2.45 7.56
N ALA A 491 -19.29 3.38 8.51
CA ALA A 491 -18.68 3.16 9.80
C ALA A 491 -19.69 3.47 10.91
N VAL A 492 -19.78 2.61 11.93
CA VAL A 492 -20.49 2.88 13.18
C VAL A 492 -19.51 2.87 14.34
N LEU A 493 -19.55 3.91 15.15
CA LEU A 493 -18.70 4.08 16.32
C LEU A 493 -19.59 4.25 17.54
N ALA A 494 -19.27 3.53 18.61
CA ALA A 494 -19.80 3.86 19.93
C ALA A 494 -19.22 5.20 20.40
N VAL A 495 -19.97 5.94 21.20
CA VAL A 495 -19.56 7.22 21.79
C VAL A 495 -19.74 7.13 23.30
N ASP A 496 -18.76 7.57 24.08
CA ASP A 496 -18.87 7.62 25.54
C ASP A 496 -19.67 8.85 26.02
N SER A 497 -19.82 8.99 27.34
CA SER A 497 -20.53 10.12 27.95
C SER A 497 -19.85 11.48 27.76
N GLN A 498 -18.58 11.50 27.33
CA GLN A 498 -17.81 12.72 27.04
C GLN A 498 -17.80 13.06 25.55
N GLY A 499 -18.45 12.26 24.71
CA GLY A 499 -18.49 12.46 23.27
C GLY A 499 -17.28 11.89 22.51
N LYS A 500 -16.39 11.15 23.19
CA LYS A 500 -15.23 10.49 22.58
C LYS A 500 -15.69 9.22 21.85
N GLU A 501 -15.21 9.07 20.64
CA GLU A 501 -15.54 7.92 19.80
C GLU A 501 -14.68 6.71 20.14
N GLY A 502 -15.27 5.52 20.01
CA GLY A 502 -14.60 4.24 20.14
C GLY A 502 -13.98 3.74 18.85
N ASN A 503 -13.56 2.48 18.85
CA ASN A 503 -13.14 1.79 17.63
C ASN A 503 -14.31 1.68 16.64
N PRO A 504 -14.06 1.80 15.32
CA PRO A 504 -15.12 1.69 14.33
C PRO A 504 -15.41 0.23 13.96
N ALA A 505 -16.68 -0.08 13.77
CA ALA A 505 -17.09 -1.20 12.93
C ALA A 505 -17.38 -0.68 11.53
N VAL A 506 -16.76 -1.28 10.51
CA VAL A 506 -16.84 -0.80 9.13
C VAL A 506 -17.38 -1.89 8.22
N ILE A 507 -18.21 -1.53 7.25
CA ILE A 507 -18.74 -2.45 6.25
C ILE A 507 -18.76 -1.81 4.86
N ARG A 508 -18.30 -2.55 3.85
CA ARG A 508 -18.35 -2.15 2.44
C ARG A 508 -19.51 -2.84 1.74
N ILE A 509 -20.30 -2.07 1.02
CA ILE A 509 -21.39 -2.51 0.16
C ILE A 509 -20.97 -2.23 -1.29
N PRO A 510 -20.72 -3.25 -2.11
CA PRO A 510 -20.35 -3.03 -3.51
C PRO A 510 -21.54 -2.46 -4.29
N GLY A 511 -21.23 -1.62 -5.28
CA GLY A 511 -22.22 -1.19 -6.26
C GLY A 511 -22.67 -2.37 -7.10
N SER A 512 -23.97 -2.48 -7.33
CA SER A 512 -24.51 -3.53 -8.19
C SER A 512 -24.29 -3.16 -9.66
N THR A 513 -23.35 -3.83 -10.33
CA THR A 513 -23.23 -3.76 -11.80
C THR A 513 -24.08 -4.81 -12.51
N LEU A 514 -24.47 -5.92 -11.86
CA LEU A 514 -25.46 -6.89 -12.37
C LEU A 514 -25.97 -7.84 -11.26
N PHE A 515 -27.31 -7.99 -11.21
CA PHE A 515 -28.17 -9.04 -10.63
C PHE A 515 -28.68 -9.04 -9.16
N LEU A 516 -30.03 -9.14 -9.15
CA LEU A 516 -30.97 -9.87 -8.27
C LEU A 516 -31.25 -9.33 -6.87
N SER A 517 -32.29 -8.49 -6.86
CA SER A 517 -33.23 -8.27 -5.76
C SER A 517 -33.54 -9.55 -4.97
N GLN A 518 -33.15 -9.59 -3.70
CA GLN A 518 -34.05 -10.14 -2.70
C GLN A 518 -35.04 -9.03 -2.33
N SER A 519 -36.18 -9.03 -3.01
CA SER A 519 -37.31 -8.19 -2.64
C SER A 519 -37.91 -8.75 -1.36
N TRP A 520 -37.85 -7.97 -0.28
CA TRP A 520 -38.69 -8.18 0.89
C TRP A 520 -39.75 -7.08 0.88
N GLU A 521 -41.03 -7.46 0.84
CA GLU A 521 -42.12 -6.51 1.07
C GLU A 521 -42.14 -6.14 2.56
N ILE A 522 -41.98 -4.85 2.86
CA ILE A 522 -42.32 -4.31 4.17
C ILE A 522 -43.83 -4.11 4.18
N SER A 523 -44.58 -5.15 4.53
CA SER A 523 -45.98 -4.99 4.90
C SER A 523 -46.06 -4.58 6.38
N GLY A 524 -46.36 -3.30 6.61
CA GLY A 524 -47.01 -2.83 7.83
C GLY A 524 -46.11 -2.48 9.02
N VAL A 525 -45.61 -1.24 9.05
CA VAL A 525 -45.62 -0.47 10.31
C VAL A 525 -46.47 0.77 10.04
N GLN A 526 -47.77 0.62 10.31
CA GLN A 526 -48.65 1.77 10.47
C GLN A 526 -48.20 2.56 11.70
N SER A 527 -48.18 3.88 11.50
CA SER A 527 -48.15 4.94 12.52
C SER A 527 -48.52 4.51 13.94
N ARG A 528 -47.59 4.70 14.88
CA ARG A 528 -47.80 5.41 16.15
C ARG A 528 -46.48 5.91 16.70
#